data_AF-A0A372J759-F1
#
_entry.id   AF-A0A372J759-F1
#
_cell.length_a   1.000
_cell.length_b   1.000
_cell.length_c   1.000
_cell.angle_alpha   90.00
_cell.angle_beta   90.00
_cell.angle_gamma   90.00
#
_symmetry.space_group_name_H-M   'P 1'
#
loop_
_entity.id
_entity.type
_entity.pdbx_description
1 polymer ?
#
loop_
_entity_poly.entity_id
_entity_poly.type
_entity_poly.pdbx_seq_one_letter_code
_entity_poly.pdbx_strand_id
1 'polypeptide(L)'
;MSDTDRPRPEVVAAIVAVLRGDDPAGLPPTATKAEKDAATDAYLSEMAAERGKRDRQTRAWELLLTRSYDEPPTWQRLFDDLAPEAVRELGELYDALPSGAQEEYARRYGVPSGV
;
A
#
# COMPACT_ATOMS: atom_id res chain seq x y z
N MET A 1 2.34 40.50 -6.49
CA MET A 1 2.46 39.13 -5.94
C MET A 1 2.66 38.22 -7.11
N SER A 2 3.92 37.83 -7.35
CA SER A 2 4.32 37.12 -8.57
C SER A 2 4.07 35.62 -8.41
N ASP A 3 3.63 34.98 -9.49
CA ASP A 3 3.34 33.54 -9.67
C ASP A 3 4.53 32.58 -9.40
N THR A 4 5.56 33.02 -8.68
CA THR A 4 6.79 32.27 -8.37
C THR A 4 6.72 31.37 -7.13
N ASP A 5 5.57 31.32 -6.44
CA ASP A 5 5.45 30.61 -5.14
C ASP A 5 4.87 29.18 -5.25
N ARG A 6 4.47 28.73 -6.43
CA ARG A 6 3.99 27.35 -6.61
C ARG A 6 5.13 26.40 -6.93
N PRO A 7 5.24 25.26 -6.20
CA PRO A 7 6.21 24.22 -6.53
C PRO A 7 6.01 23.71 -7.96
N ARG A 8 7.11 23.64 -8.71
CA ARG A 8 7.11 23.02 -10.05
C ARG A 8 7.03 21.49 -9.91
N PRO A 9 6.00 20.83 -10.48
CA PRO A 9 5.83 19.38 -10.32
C PRO A 9 7.04 18.55 -10.78
N GLU A 10 7.69 18.96 -11.86
CA GLU A 10 8.87 18.28 -12.42
C GLU A 10 10.08 18.34 -11.49
N VAL A 11 10.26 19.45 -10.77
CA VAL A 11 11.35 19.62 -9.80
C VAL A 11 11.06 18.83 -8.53
N VAL A 12 9.81 18.86 -8.06
CA VAL A 12 9.35 18.04 -6.93
C VAL A 12 9.57 16.55 -7.24
N ALA A 13 9.18 16.09 -8.43
CA ALA A 13 9.37 14.70 -8.86
C ALA A 13 10.84 14.29 -8.93
N ALA A 14 11.72 15.18 -9.43
CA ALA A 14 13.16 14.93 -9.45
C ALA A 14 13.74 14.83 -8.03
N ILE A 15 13.29 15.67 -7.09
CA ILE A 15 13.72 15.60 -5.68
C ILE A 15 13.22 14.30 -5.03
N VAL A 16 11.98 13.88 -5.30
CA VAL A 16 11.44 12.59 -4.83
C VAL A 16 12.28 11.42 -5.35
N ALA A 17 12.66 11.44 -6.63
CA ALA A 17 13.51 10.40 -7.22
C ALA A 17 14.85 10.28 -6.48
N VAL A 18 15.48 11.42 -6.16
CA VAL A 18 16.72 11.44 -5.36
C VAL A 18 16.50 10.93 -3.93
N LEU A 19 15.38 11.27 -3.29
CA LEU A 19 15.03 10.72 -1.97
C LEU A 19 14.86 9.19 -2.00
N ARG A 20 14.46 8.61 -3.13
CA ARG A 20 14.40 7.17 -3.36
C ARG A 20 15.76 6.54 -3.70
N GLY A 21 16.80 7.33 -3.90
CA GLY A 21 18.17 6.88 -4.14
C GLY A 21 18.74 7.16 -5.53
N ASP A 22 18.05 7.92 -6.39
CA ASP A 22 18.60 8.36 -7.68
C ASP A 22 19.73 9.40 -7.50
N ASP A 23 20.55 9.56 -8.54
CA ASP A 23 21.70 10.47 -8.54
C ASP A 23 21.26 11.95 -8.37
N PRO A 24 21.76 12.67 -7.35
CA PRO A 24 21.46 14.08 -7.15
C PRO A 24 21.98 15.01 -8.25
N ALA A 25 22.88 14.55 -9.14
CA ALA A 25 23.43 15.36 -10.23
C ALA A 25 22.36 15.90 -11.20
N GLY A 26 21.19 15.26 -11.27
CA GLY A 26 20.05 15.70 -12.08
C GLY A 26 19.20 16.81 -11.47
N LEU A 27 19.46 17.23 -10.22
CA LEU A 27 18.64 18.23 -9.54
C LEU A 27 18.93 19.65 -10.07
N PRO A 28 17.89 20.44 -10.36
CA PRO A 28 18.09 21.82 -10.77
C PRO A 28 18.67 22.64 -9.61
N PRO A 29 19.72 23.45 -9.85
CA PRO A 29 20.34 24.26 -8.79
C PRO A 29 19.39 25.33 -8.24
N THR A 30 18.30 25.61 -8.96
CA THR A 30 17.24 26.55 -8.60
C THR A 30 16.12 25.92 -7.79
N ALA A 31 16.29 24.72 -7.23
CA ALA A 31 15.28 24.07 -6.41
C ALA A 31 14.96 24.92 -5.17
N THR A 32 13.70 25.33 -5.03
CA THR A 32 13.25 26.21 -3.94
C THR A 32 13.01 25.40 -2.66
N LYS A 33 12.87 26.12 -1.53
CA LYS A 33 12.47 25.48 -0.27
C LYS A 33 11.07 24.85 -0.39
N ALA A 34 10.11 25.53 -1.01
CA ALA A 34 8.75 25.02 -1.19
C ALA A 34 8.73 23.71 -2.00
N GLU A 35 9.60 23.57 -2.99
CA GLU A 35 9.72 22.34 -3.78
C GLU A 35 10.33 21.18 -2.97
N LYS A 36 11.31 21.47 -2.11
CA LYS A 36 11.89 20.47 -1.20
C LYS A 36 10.89 20.00 -0.15
N ASP A 37 10.12 20.93 0.41
CA ASP A 37 9.09 20.63 1.40
C ASP A 37 7.98 19.77 0.76
N ALA A 38 7.50 20.15 -0.44
CA ALA A 38 6.51 19.37 -1.19
C ALA A 38 7.02 17.97 -1.58
N ALA A 39 8.28 17.84 -1.98
CA ALA A 39 8.88 16.54 -2.30
C ALA A 39 9.03 15.65 -1.07
N THR A 40 9.42 16.24 0.07
CA THR A 40 9.53 15.51 1.34
C THR A 40 8.18 15.01 1.80
N ASP A 41 7.14 15.86 1.74
CA ASP A 41 5.77 15.48 2.09
C ASP A 41 5.24 14.34 1.21
N ALA A 42 5.46 14.43 -0.10
CA ALA A 42 5.08 13.38 -1.05
C ALA A 42 5.81 12.05 -0.76
N TYR A 43 7.13 12.11 -0.54
CA TYR A 43 7.94 10.93 -0.22
C TYR A 43 7.52 10.27 1.09
N LEU A 44 7.29 11.05 2.15
CA LEU A 44 6.85 10.53 3.44
C LEU A 44 5.43 9.94 3.36
N SER A 45 4.54 10.56 2.60
CA SER A 45 3.19 10.06 2.36
C SER A 45 3.19 8.71 1.63
N GLU A 46 4.03 8.56 0.61
CA GLU A 46 4.24 7.27 -0.08
C GLU A 46 4.79 6.20 0.88
N MET A 47 5.82 6.53 1.66
CA MET A 47 6.39 5.60 2.64
C MET A 47 5.38 5.17 3.70
N ALA A 48 4.51 6.08 4.14
CA ALA A 48 3.42 5.79 5.06
C ALA A 48 2.37 4.87 4.41
N ALA A 49 2.01 5.11 3.15
CA ALA A 49 1.08 4.27 2.40
C ALA A 49 1.65 2.84 2.22
N GLU A 50 2.92 2.71 1.84
CA GLU A 50 3.59 1.40 1.70
C GLU A 50 3.73 0.65 3.03
N ARG A 51 3.96 1.36 4.14
CA ARG A 51 3.90 0.77 5.48
C ARG A 51 2.50 0.29 5.80
N GLY A 52 1.48 1.14 5.59
CA GLY A 52 0.08 0.78 5.82
C GLY A 52 -0.34 -0.45 5.02
N LYS A 53 0.10 -0.54 3.76
CA LYS A 53 -0.13 -1.72 2.91
C LYS A 53 0.53 -2.99 3.48
N ARG A 54 1.79 -2.92 3.91
CA ARG A 54 2.49 -4.07 4.52
C ARG A 54 1.86 -4.52 5.84
N ASP A 55 1.43 -3.57 6.66
CA ASP A 55 0.76 -3.86 7.94
C ASP A 55 -0.59 -4.56 7.67
N ARG A 56 -1.38 -4.07 6.70
CA ARG A 56 -2.62 -4.71 6.25
C ARG A 56 -2.40 -6.12 5.68
N GLN A 57 -1.37 -6.29 4.85
CA GLN A 57 -1.03 -7.60 4.28
C GLN A 57 -0.60 -8.60 5.38
N THR A 58 0.18 -8.13 6.36
CA THR A 58 0.58 -8.93 7.51
C THR A 58 -0.64 -9.38 8.30
N ARG A 59 -1.56 -8.45 8.58
CA ARG A 59 -2.82 -8.75 9.27
C ARG A 59 -3.69 -9.76 8.51
N ALA A 60 -3.80 -9.62 7.19
CA ALA A 60 -4.52 -10.58 6.36
C ALA A 60 -3.92 -12.00 6.47
N TRP A 61 -2.59 -12.12 6.46
CA TRP A 61 -1.92 -13.40 6.65
C TRP A 61 -2.12 -13.99 8.05
N GLU A 62 -2.10 -13.18 9.10
CA GLU A 62 -2.41 -13.62 10.47
C GLU A 62 -3.81 -14.23 10.57
N LEU A 63 -4.79 -13.63 9.90
CA LEU A 63 -6.17 -14.12 9.86
C LEU A 63 -6.31 -15.41 9.02
N LEU A 64 -5.55 -15.53 7.94
CA LEU A 64 -5.58 -16.73 7.08
C LEU A 64 -4.84 -17.92 7.71
N LEU A 65 -3.71 -17.68 8.38
CA LEU A 65 -2.84 -18.72 8.92
C LEU A 65 -3.10 -18.98 10.41
N THR A 66 -4.37 -19.06 10.79
CA THR A 66 -4.80 -19.28 12.19
C THR A 66 -4.52 -20.69 12.71
N ARG A 67 -4.14 -21.62 11.82
CA ARG A 67 -3.84 -23.01 12.13
C ARG A 67 -2.60 -23.48 11.40
N SER A 68 -1.92 -24.43 12.04
CA SER A 68 -0.85 -25.19 11.39
C SER A 68 -1.47 -26.28 10.51
N TYR A 69 -0.99 -26.40 9.29
CA TYR A 69 -1.39 -27.43 8.34
C TYR A 69 -0.17 -28.28 7.99
N ASP A 70 -0.36 -29.60 7.92
CA ASP A 70 0.71 -30.55 7.56
C ASP A 70 1.09 -30.44 6.07
N GLU A 71 0.14 -30.04 5.23
CA GLU A 71 0.34 -29.72 3.82
C GLU A 71 -0.14 -28.28 3.52
N PRO A 72 0.41 -27.59 2.51
CA PRO A 72 -0.08 -26.27 2.12
C PRO A 72 -1.58 -26.31 1.81
N PRO A 73 -2.43 -25.60 2.58
CA PRO A 73 -3.88 -25.66 2.41
C PRO A 73 -4.31 -24.93 1.13
N THR A 74 -5.43 -25.34 0.56
CA THR A 74 -6.07 -24.59 -0.53
C THR A 74 -6.79 -23.36 0.03
N TRP A 75 -7.03 -22.34 -0.81
CA TRP A 75 -7.82 -21.17 -0.41
C TRP A 75 -9.21 -21.56 0.09
N GLN A 76 -9.85 -22.53 -0.58
CA GLN A 76 -11.13 -23.06 -0.13
C GLN A 76 -11.04 -23.63 1.29
N ARG A 77 -10.02 -24.45 1.58
CA ARG A 77 -9.80 -25.06 2.90
C ARG A 77 -9.56 -23.99 3.96
N LEU A 78 -8.71 -23.00 3.66
CA LEU A 78 -8.45 -21.88 4.56
C LEU A 78 -9.75 -21.17 4.93
N PHE A 79 -10.55 -20.77 3.94
CA PHE A 79 -11.81 -20.06 4.15
C PHE A 79 -12.88 -20.90 4.84
N ASP A 80 -12.91 -22.23 4.63
CA ASP A 80 -13.82 -23.14 5.33
C ASP A 80 -13.54 -23.21 6.83
N ASP A 81 -12.27 -22.99 7.23
CA ASP A 81 -11.84 -23.05 8.62
C ASP A 81 -11.91 -21.68 9.34
N LEU A 82 -12.23 -20.58 8.63
CA LEU A 82 -12.29 -19.24 9.21
C LEU A 82 -13.54 -19.03 10.08
N ALA A 83 -13.34 -18.34 11.20
CA ALA A 83 -14.45 -17.79 11.97
C ALA A 83 -15.17 -16.67 11.19
N PRO A 84 -16.50 -16.49 11.36
CA PRO A 84 -17.25 -15.42 10.68
C PRO A 84 -16.67 -14.02 10.88
N GLU A 85 -16.12 -13.75 12.06
CA GLU A 85 -15.48 -12.48 12.40
C GLU A 85 -14.21 -12.26 11.58
N ALA A 86 -13.40 -13.31 11.38
CA ALA A 86 -12.22 -13.26 10.55
C ALA A 86 -12.60 -13.01 9.08
N VAL A 87 -13.67 -13.62 8.58
CA VAL A 87 -14.18 -13.36 7.22
C VAL A 87 -14.60 -11.89 7.05
N ARG A 88 -15.26 -11.30 8.04
CA ARG A 88 -15.61 -9.87 8.00
C ARG A 88 -14.37 -8.99 7.93
N GLU A 89 -13.38 -9.28 8.77
CA GLU A 89 -12.12 -8.52 8.81
C GLU A 89 -11.30 -8.68 7.53
N LEU A 90 -11.29 -9.86 6.90
CA LEU A 90 -10.68 -10.05 5.59
C LEU A 90 -11.34 -9.21 4.49
N GLY A 91 -12.65 -8.93 4.61
CA GLY A 91 -13.34 -8.02 3.69
C GLY A 91 -12.86 -6.58 3.78
N GLU A 92 -12.54 -6.12 4.99
CA GLU A 92 -11.95 -4.80 5.23
C GLU A 92 -10.52 -4.71 4.67
N LEU A 93 -9.84 -5.85 4.56
CA LEU A 93 -8.45 -6.01 4.08
C LEU A 93 -8.37 -6.53 2.63
N TYR A 94 -9.47 -6.51 1.87
CA TYR A 94 -9.58 -7.21 0.59
C TYR A 94 -8.48 -6.82 -0.42
N ASP A 95 -8.16 -5.54 -0.56
CA ASP A 95 -7.10 -4.99 -1.41
C ASP A 95 -5.68 -5.48 -1.04
N ALA A 96 -5.49 -5.89 0.22
CA ALA A 96 -4.22 -6.39 0.75
C ALA A 96 -4.13 -7.93 0.74
N LEU A 97 -5.20 -8.63 0.34
CA LEU A 97 -5.20 -10.09 0.25
C LEU A 97 -4.34 -10.59 -0.93
N PRO A 98 -3.72 -11.78 -0.80
CA PRO A 98 -3.18 -12.49 -1.95
C PRO A 98 -4.24 -12.74 -3.02
N SER A 99 -3.87 -12.75 -4.31
CA SER A 99 -4.83 -12.86 -5.42
C SER A 99 -5.77 -14.05 -5.30
N GLY A 100 -5.26 -15.24 -4.95
CA GLY A 100 -6.11 -16.41 -4.79
C GLY A 100 -7.07 -16.33 -3.59
N ALA A 101 -6.71 -15.58 -2.53
CA ALA A 101 -7.63 -15.28 -1.44
C ALA A 101 -8.69 -14.25 -1.85
N GLN A 102 -8.35 -13.26 -2.67
CA GLN A 102 -9.32 -12.32 -3.25
C GLN A 102 -10.34 -13.05 -4.13
N GLU A 103 -9.88 -13.94 -5.00
CA GLU A 103 -10.74 -14.74 -5.88
C GLU A 103 -11.71 -15.60 -5.06
N GLU A 104 -11.20 -16.29 -4.04
CA GLU A 104 -12.04 -17.13 -3.18
C GLU A 104 -13.02 -16.30 -2.34
N TYR A 105 -12.58 -15.16 -1.80
CA TYR A 105 -13.46 -14.21 -1.10
C TYR A 105 -14.58 -13.74 -2.02
N ALA A 106 -14.22 -13.24 -3.21
CA ALA A 106 -15.18 -12.72 -4.19
C ALA A 106 -16.16 -13.79 -4.66
N ARG A 107 -15.70 -15.04 -4.83
CA ARG A 107 -16.56 -16.19 -5.17
C ARG A 107 -17.62 -16.47 -4.09
N ARG A 108 -17.28 -16.32 -2.82
CA ARG A 108 -18.17 -16.64 -1.68
C ARG A 108 -19.06 -15.47 -1.26
N TYR A 109 -18.53 -14.25 -1.26
CA TYR A 109 -19.13 -13.09 -0.62
C TYR A 109 -19.30 -11.89 -1.55
N GLY A 110 -18.76 -11.95 -2.77
CA GLY A 110 -18.67 -10.82 -3.69
C GLY A 110 -17.48 -9.90 -3.40
N VAL A 111 -17.20 -8.97 -4.33
CA VAL A 111 -16.17 -7.94 -4.15
C VAL A 111 -16.72 -6.83 -3.25
N PRO A 112 -16.07 -6.50 -2.12
CA PRO A 112 -16.56 -5.44 -1.26
C PRO A 112 -16.47 -4.07 -1.95
N SER A 113 -17.51 -3.25 -1.81
CA SER A 113 -17.54 -1.88 -2.33
C SER A 113 -16.83 -0.93 -1.37
N GLY A 114 -15.78 -0.23 -1.84
CA GLY A 114 -15.12 0.84 -1.09
C GLY A 114 -13.82 0.46 -0.38
N VAL A 115 -13.20 -0.65 -0.78
CA VAL A 115 -11.80 -0.98 -0.44
C VAL A 115 -10.86 -0.36 -1.46
#